data_AF-A0A968FPY6-F1
#
_entry.id   AF-A0A968FPY6-F1
#
_cell.length_a   1.000
_cell.length_b   1.000
_cell.length_c   1.000
_cell.angle_alpha   90.00
_cell.angle_beta   90.00
_cell.angle_gamma   90.00
#
_symmetry.space_group_name_H-M   'P 1'
#
loop_
_entity.id
_entity.type
_entity.pdbx_description
1 polymer ?
#
loop_
_entity_poly.entity_id
_entity_poly.type
_entity_poly.pdbx_seq_one_letter_code
_entity_poly.pdbx_strand_id
1 'polypeptide(L)'
;MEEAPHELGDSIDTWVGRLSLWISLLLATLATVIYCVQNPQDSEEVQRMRIFFRENGMAVTQFIKMPPEEMERFAANQEHPFFKTYIRASENEKKEINAQIHNSIDYRPAQYWFNVVFLWFIFFTTFWFLGLIGQGVVNLVRQNPSLK
;
A
#
# COMPACT_ATOMS: atom_id res chain seq x y z
N MET A 1 -20.49 -6.22 -53.83
CA MET A 1 -20.20 -6.79 -52.50
C MET A 1 -18.77 -6.41 -52.19
N GLU A 2 -18.57 -5.30 -51.51
CA GLU A 2 -17.25 -4.77 -51.15
C GLU A 2 -17.34 -4.24 -49.71
N GLU A 3 -17.57 -5.15 -48.77
CA GLU A 3 -17.73 -4.87 -47.32
C GLU A 3 -16.46 -5.23 -46.51
N ALA A 4 -15.42 -5.75 -47.16
CA ALA A 4 -14.24 -6.33 -46.49
C ALA A 4 -13.31 -5.37 -45.71
N PRO A 5 -13.07 -4.10 -46.09
CA PRO A 5 -12.07 -3.29 -45.41
C PRO A 5 -12.54 -2.72 -44.05
N HIS A 6 -13.85 -2.54 -43.87
CA HIS A 6 -14.41 -1.96 -42.65
C HIS A 6 -14.52 -2.98 -41.50
N GLU A 7 -14.90 -4.23 -41.80
CA GLU A 7 -15.01 -5.29 -40.78
C GLU A 7 -13.65 -5.75 -40.25
N LEU A 8 -12.62 -5.77 -41.09
CA LEU A 8 -11.27 -6.16 -40.68
C LEU A 8 -10.68 -5.14 -39.68
N GLY A 9 -10.92 -3.85 -39.89
CA GLY A 9 -10.50 -2.78 -38.99
C GLY A 9 -11.15 -2.86 -37.61
N ASP A 10 -12.45 -3.15 -37.55
CA ASP A 10 -13.21 -3.26 -36.30
C ASP A 10 -12.76 -4.46 -35.44
N SER A 11 -12.38 -5.57 -36.10
CA SER A 11 -11.81 -6.74 -35.43
C SER A 11 -10.44 -6.45 -34.79
N ILE A 12 -9.59 -5.67 -35.47
CA ILE A 12 -8.25 -5.31 -35.01
C ILE A 12 -8.35 -4.37 -33.81
N ASP A 13 -9.25 -3.39 -33.85
CA ASP A 13 -9.45 -2.44 -32.77
C ASP A 13 -9.99 -3.11 -31.50
N THR A 14 -10.89 -4.10 -31.66
CA THR A 14 -11.36 -4.94 -30.56
C THR A 14 -10.23 -5.77 -29.95
N TRP A 15 -9.32 -6.29 -30.79
CA TRP A 15 -8.19 -7.09 -30.34
C TRP A 15 -7.12 -6.25 -29.62
N VAL A 16 -6.85 -5.04 -30.11
CA VAL A 16 -5.92 -4.07 -29.49
C VAL A 16 -6.45 -3.60 -28.13
N GLY A 17 -7.76 -3.31 -28.02
CA GLY A 17 -8.37 -2.95 -26.73
C GLY A 17 -8.28 -4.06 -25.70
N ARG A 18 -8.49 -5.32 -26.13
CA ARG A 18 -8.29 -6.50 -25.27
C ARG A 18 -6.83 -6.67 -24.86
N LEU A 19 -5.89 -6.49 -25.79
CA LEU A 19 -4.46 -6.57 -25.51
C LEU A 19 -4.01 -5.49 -24.52
N SER A 20 -4.50 -4.25 -24.68
CA SER A 20 -4.24 -3.15 -23.76
C SER A 20 -4.70 -3.47 -22.34
N LEU A 21 -5.89 -4.07 -22.18
CA LEU A 21 -6.40 -4.48 -20.87
C LEU A 21 -5.49 -5.53 -20.23
N TRP A 22 -5.11 -6.58 -20.96
CA TRP A 22 -4.25 -7.65 -20.42
C TRP A 22 -2.84 -7.19 -20.07
N ILE A 23 -2.23 -6.35 -20.91
CA ILE A 23 -0.91 -5.77 -20.62
C ILE A 23 -0.98 -4.87 -19.38
N SER A 24 -2.02 -4.05 -19.26
CA SER A 24 -2.20 -3.16 -18.11
C SER A 24 -2.38 -3.95 -16.81
N LEU A 25 -3.12 -5.06 -16.87
CA LEU A 25 -3.30 -5.98 -15.75
C LEU A 25 -1.95 -6.57 -15.29
N LEU A 26 -1.14 -7.05 -16.23
CA LEU A 26 0.17 -7.62 -15.94
C LEU A 26 1.13 -6.57 -15.36
N LEU A 27 1.21 -5.39 -15.97
CA LEU A 27 2.08 -4.31 -15.51
C LEU A 27 1.71 -3.79 -14.13
N ALA A 28 0.41 -3.58 -13.86
CA ALA A 28 -0.07 -3.15 -12.56
C ALA A 28 0.22 -4.20 -11.47
N THR A 29 0.03 -5.47 -11.80
CA THR A 29 0.35 -6.57 -10.89
C THR A 29 1.84 -6.64 -10.60
N LEU A 30 2.70 -6.54 -11.62
CA LEU A 30 4.16 -6.53 -11.45
C LEU A 30 4.63 -5.36 -10.59
N ALA A 31 4.15 -4.14 -10.86
CA ALA A 31 4.48 -2.95 -10.07
C ALA A 31 4.07 -3.11 -8.60
N THR A 32 2.88 -3.68 -8.36
CA THR A 32 2.36 -3.93 -7.01
C THR A 32 3.18 -5.01 -6.30
N VAL A 33 3.57 -6.08 -6.99
CA VAL A 33 4.45 -7.12 -6.41
C VAL A 33 5.80 -6.53 -6.01
N ILE A 34 6.41 -5.70 -6.86
CA ILE A 34 7.66 -5.01 -6.54
C ILE A 34 7.48 -4.13 -5.29
N TYR A 35 6.38 -3.39 -5.21
CA TYR A 35 6.06 -2.57 -4.05
C TYR A 35 5.96 -3.39 -2.76
N CYS A 36 5.24 -4.52 -2.79
CA CYS A 36 5.09 -5.43 -1.65
C CYS A 36 6.41 -6.05 -1.19
N VAL A 37 7.33 -6.34 -2.12
CA VAL A 37 8.67 -6.87 -1.79
C VAL A 37 9.53 -5.79 -1.12
N GLN A 38 9.45 -4.55 -1.60
CA GLN A 38 10.22 -3.42 -1.05
C GLN A 38 9.66 -2.89 0.27
N ASN A 39 8.35 -3.04 0.48
CA ASN A 39 7.63 -2.53 1.65
C ASN A 39 6.82 -3.67 2.25
N PRO A 40 7.47 -4.68 2.87
CA PRO A 40 6.74 -5.80 3.45
C PRO A 40 5.83 -5.33 4.59
N GLN A 41 4.74 -6.05 4.78
CA GLN A 41 3.88 -5.85 5.94
C GLN A 41 4.68 -6.10 7.24
N ASP A 42 4.39 -5.33 8.29
CA ASP A 42 4.97 -5.56 9.62
C ASP A 42 4.76 -7.00 10.08
N SER A 43 5.68 -7.55 10.87
CA SER A 43 5.51 -8.88 11.47
C SER A 43 4.32 -8.91 12.44
N GLU A 44 3.74 -10.09 12.67
CA GLU A 44 2.56 -10.23 13.53
C GLU A 44 2.78 -9.69 14.95
N GLU A 45 3.98 -9.90 15.51
CA GLU A 45 4.37 -9.38 16.83
C GLU A 45 4.35 -7.85 16.87
N VAL A 46 4.93 -7.21 15.84
CA VAL A 46 4.94 -5.75 15.72
C VAL A 46 3.51 -5.23 15.56
N GLN A 47 2.68 -5.87 14.73
CA GLN A 47 1.28 -5.47 14.56
C GLN A 47 0.51 -5.53 15.88
N ARG A 48 0.66 -6.61 16.66
CA ARG A 48 0.04 -6.75 17.98
C ARG A 48 0.51 -5.67 18.96
N MET A 49 1.80 -5.34 18.94
CA MET A 49 2.35 -4.25 19.77
C MET A 49 1.80 -2.88 19.37
N ARG A 50 1.69 -2.58 18.07
CA ARG A 50 1.09 -1.33 17.58
C ARG A 50 -0.39 -1.23 17.92
N ILE A 51 -1.13 -2.34 17.82
CA ILE A 51 -2.53 -2.44 18.26
C ILE A 51 -2.63 -2.15 19.76
N PHE A 52 -1.76 -2.77 20.57
CA PHE A 52 -1.70 -2.51 22.01
C PHE A 52 -1.45 -1.02 22.32
N PHE A 53 -0.51 -0.38 21.62
CA PHE A 53 -0.23 1.05 21.79
C PHE A 53 -1.40 1.93 21.39
N ARG A 54 -2.10 1.61 20.30
CA ARG A 54 -3.31 2.32 19.89
C ARG A 54 -4.41 2.21 20.96
N GLU A 55 -4.65 1.02 21.47
CA GLU A 55 -5.73 0.74 22.41
C GLU A 55 -5.44 1.26 23.82
N ASN A 56 -4.17 1.31 24.21
CA ASN A 56 -3.73 1.73 25.54
C ASN A 56 -2.92 3.04 25.52
N GLY A 57 -3.05 3.84 24.47
CA GLY A 57 -2.17 4.98 24.21
C GLY A 57 -2.08 5.98 25.36
N MET A 58 -3.18 6.19 26.09
CA MET A 58 -3.19 7.06 27.27
C MET A 58 -2.37 6.47 28.44
N ALA A 59 -2.58 5.20 28.78
CA ALA A 59 -1.86 4.52 29.85
C ALA A 59 -0.36 4.40 29.55
N VAL A 60 -0.01 4.06 28.30
CA VAL A 60 1.37 4.01 27.82
C VAL A 60 2.01 5.39 27.87
N THR A 61 1.31 6.43 27.40
CA THR A 61 1.83 7.82 27.43
C THR A 61 2.01 8.35 28.85
N GLN A 62 1.12 8.00 29.78
CA GLN A 62 1.28 8.35 31.19
C GLN A 62 2.48 7.62 31.78
N PHE A 63 2.59 6.32 31.52
CA PHE A 63 3.70 5.50 31.99
C PHE A 63 5.07 6.05 31.56
N ILE A 64 5.26 6.36 30.27
CA ILE A 64 6.55 6.87 29.76
C ILE A 64 6.95 8.24 30.35
N LYS A 65 6.01 8.98 30.93
CA LYS A 65 6.23 10.29 31.57
C LYS A 65 6.47 10.19 33.08
N MET A 66 6.28 9.02 33.69
CA MET A 66 6.46 8.83 35.14
C MET A 66 7.95 8.89 35.53
N PRO A 67 8.27 9.29 36.77
CA PRO A 67 9.59 9.09 37.34
C PRO A 67 9.99 7.60 37.36
N PRO A 68 11.29 7.26 37.27
CA PRO A 68 11.75 5.87 37.24
C PRO A 68 11.23 4.98 38.38
N GLU A 69 11.18 5.50 39.61
CA GLU A 69 10.69 4.77 40.78
C GLU A 69 9.19 4.41 40.68
N GLU A 70 8.39 5.31 40.08
CA GLU A 70 6.97 5.08 39.86
C GLU A 70 6.73 4.13 38.69
N MET A 71 7.57 4.17 37.65
CA MET A 71 7.52 3.22 36.54
C MET A 71 7.69 1.78 37.03
N GLU A 72 8.64 1.51 37.94
CA GLU A 72 8.86 0.16 38.48
C GLU A 72 7.63 -0.36 39.22
N ARG A 73 7.02 0.47 40.06
CA ARG A 73 5.78 0.13 40.78
C ARG A 73 4.61 -0.09 39.82
N PHE A 74 4.48 0.77 38.81
CA PHE A 74 3.45 0.63 37.78
C PHE A 74 3.63 -0.69 37.03
N ALA A 75 4.83 -0.95 36.51
CA ALA A 75 5.14 -2.15 35.74
C ALA A 75 5.00 -3.46 36.54
N ALA A 76 5.20 -3.42 37.86
CA ALA A 76 4.98 -4.58 38.74
C ALA A 76 3.51 -5.04 38.75
N ASN A 77 2.58 -4.09 38.65
CA ASN A 77 1.14 -4.34 38.71
C ASN A 77 0.49 -4.57 37.33
N GLN A 78 1.26 -4.45 36.23
CA GLN A 78 0.74 -4.64 34.88
C GLN A 78 0.99 -6.06 34.38
N GLU A 79 -0.01 -6.61 33.70
CA GLU A 79 0.08 -7.93 33.06
C GLU A 79 0.91 -7.90 31.78
N HIS A 80 0.79 -6.82 30.99
CA HIS A 80 1.43 -6.76 29.67
C HIS A 80 2.97 -6.61 29.79
N PRO A 81 3.77 -7.44 29.07
CA PRO A 81 5.23 -7.48 29.23
C PRO A 81 5.93 -6.18 28.82
N PHE A 82 5.30 -5.36 27.96
CA PHE A 82 5.83 -4.06 27.51
C PHE A 82 6.38 -3.20 28.66
N PHE A 83 5.62 -3.04 29.75
CA PHE A 83 6.00 -2.12 30.83
C PHE A 83 7.30 -2.55 31.52
N LYS A 84 7.48 -3.86 31.73
CA LYS A 84 8.70 -4.42 32.33
C LYS A 84 9.88 -4.35 31.37
N THR A 85 9.65 -4.60 30.08
CA THR A 85 10.68 -4.53 29.05
C THR A 85 11.16 -3.10 28.80
N TYR A 86 10.25 -2.12 28.80
CA TYR A 86 10.59 -0.70 28.58
C TYR A 86 11.54 -0.14 29.65
N ILE A 87 11.38 -0.55 30.92
CA ILE A 87 12.27 -0.13 32.02
C ILE A 87 13.68 -0.68 31.83
N ARG A 88 13.79 -1.94 31.38
CA ARG A 88 15.06 -2.64 31.17
C ARG A 88 15.77 -2.24 29.87
N ALA A 89 15.05 -1.62 28.95
CA ALA A 89 15.59 -1.18 27.67
C ALA A 89 16.66 -0.08 27.88
N SER A 90 17.69 -0.12 27.04
CA SER A 90 18.68 0.94 26.93
C SER A 90 18.05 2.23 26.38
N GLU A 91 18.73 3.37 26.56
CA GLU A 91 18.23 4.66 26.05
C GLU A 91 18.06 4.68 24.52
N ASN A 92 18.87 3.91 23.79
CA ASN A 92 18.72 3.78 22.34
C ASN A 92 17.47 2.97 21.98
N GLU A 93 17.22 1.85 22.66
CA GLU A 93 16.02 1.04 22.47
C GLU A 93 14.76 1.81 22.87
N LYS A 94 14.79 2.57 23.98
CA LYS A 94 13.67 3.43 24.39
C LYS A 94 13.32 4.48 23.33
N LYS A 95 14.32 5.07 22.65
CA LYS A 95 14.05 6.00 21.54
C LYS A 95 13.31 5.32 20.40
N GLU A 96 13.73 4.11 20.03
CA GLU A 96 13.05 3.34 18.99
C GLU A 96 11.62 2.96 19.41
N ILE A 97 11.44 2.47 20.63
CA ILE A 97 10.13 2.14 21.19
C ILE A 97 9.23 3.37 21.22
N ASN A 98 9.73 4.53 21.64
CA ASN A 98 8.97 5.78 21.67
C ASN A 98 8.55 6.24 20.27
N ALA A 99 9.42 6.06 19.27
CA ALA A 99 9.06 6.30 17.87
C ALA A 99 7.95 5.36 17.41
N GLN A 100 8.03 4.07 17.78
CA GLN A 100 6.96 3.11 17.47
C GLN A 100 5.64 3.46 18.17
N ILE A 101 5.65 3.84 19.45
CA ILE A 101 4.45 4.28 20.18
C ILE A 101 3.80 5.46 19.46
N HIS A 102 4.59 6.48 19.11
CA HIS A 102 4.08 7.66 18.41
C HIS A 102 3.44 7.29 17.06
N ASN A 103 4.12 6.47 16.26
CA ASN A 103 3.61 6.02 14.95
C ASN A 103 2.39 5.09 15.06
N SER A 104 2.12 4.53 16.24
CA SER A 104 1.05 3.54 16.43
C SER A 104 -0.29 4.15 16.82
N ILE A 105 -0.33 5.44 17.19
CA ILE A 105 -1.57 6.12 17.64
C ILE A 105 -2.69 5.98 16.59
N ASP A 106 -2.35 6.15 15.31
CA ASP A 106 -3.29 6.07 14.19
C ASP A 106 -3.22 4.72 13.44
N TYR A 107 -2.66 3.68 14.06
CA TYR A 107 -2.40 2.41 13.39
C TYR A 107 -3.69 1.67 13.00
N ARG A 108 -3.80 1.31 11.71
CA ARG A 108 -4.90 0.52 11.15
C ARG A 108 -4.33 -0.69 10.41
N PRO A 109 -4.52 -1.93 10.91
CA PRO A 109 -3.97 -3.13 10.29
C PRO A 109 -4.37 -3.29 8.81
N ALA A 110 -5.61 -2.93 8.48
CA ALA A 110 -6.12 -3.01 7.11
C ALA A 110 -5.54 -1.96 6.15
N GLN A 111 -4.88 -0.90 6.65
CA GLN A 111 -4.39 0.20 5.83
C GLN A 111 -3.30 -0.24 4.86
N TYR A 112 -2.44 -1.19 5.24
CA TYR A 112 -1.44 -1.75 4.34
C TYR A 112 -2.09 -2.37 3.10
N TRP A 113 -3.03 -3.28 3.29
CA TRP A 113 -3.73 -3.95 2.19
C TRP A 113 -4.59 -3.00 1.38
N PHE A 114 -5.23 -2.03 2.03
CA PHE A 114 -5.94 -0.96 1.34
C PHE A 114 -5.00 -0.19 0.40
N ASN A 115 -3.82 0.21 0.88
CA ASN A 115 -2.84 0.92 0.07
C ASN A 115 -2.33 0.06 -1.09
N VAL A 116 -2.08 -1.24 -0.87
CA VAL A 116 -1.65 -2.17 -1.93
C VAL A 116 -2.71 -2.31 -3.03
N VAL A 117 -3.97 -2.53 -2.67
CA VAL A 117 -5.07 -2.63 -3.63
C VAL A 117 -5.28 -1.31 -4.37
N PHE A 118 -5.20 -0.19 -3.66
CA PHE A 118 -5.38 1.12 -4.25
C PHE A 118 -4.24 1.48 -5.22
N LEU A 119 -2.99 1.14 -4.87
CA LEU A 119 -1.83 1.28 -5.74
C LEU A 119 -1.99 0.46 -7.01
N TRP A 120 -2.40 -0.81 -6.88
CA TRP A 120 -2.68 -1.67 -8.02
C TRP A 120 -3.74 -1.05 -8.93
N PHE A 121 -4.82 -0.53 -8.35
CA PHE A 121 -5.90 0.11 -9.09
C PHE A 121 -5.40 1.33 -9.87
N ILE A 122 -4.62 2.21 -9.23
CA ILE A 122 -4.04 3.39 -9.88
C ILE A 122 -3.16 2.99 -11.07
N PHE A 123 -2.24 2.03 -10.89
CA PHE A 123 -1.38 1.58 -11.98
C PHE A 123 -2.19 0.95 -13.11
N PHE A 124 -3.16 0.10 -12.77
CA PHE A 124 -4.01 -0.55 -13.76
C PHE A 124 -4.77 0.47 -14.60
N THR A 125 -5.48 1.40 -13.97
CA THR A 125 -6.24 2.43 -14.67
C THR A 125 -5.34 3.34 -15.50
N THR A 126 -4.14 3.65 -15.00
CA THR A 126 -3.17 4.51 -15.71
C THR A 126 -2.67 3.82 -16.99
N PHE A 127 -2.17 2.59 -16.90
CA PHE A 127 -1.69 1.87 -18.07
C PHE A 127 -2.81 1.59 -19.08
N TRP A 128 -3.99 1.25 -18.58
CA TRP A 128 -5.13 0.97 -19.44
C TRP A 128 -5.56 2.23 -20.20
N PHE A 129 -5.69 3.35 -19.50
CA PHE A 129 -6.06 4.62 -20.13
C PHE A 129 -5.03 5.08 -21.17
N LEU A 130 -3.73 4.93 -20.89
CA LEU A 130 -2.67 5.21 -21.87
C LEU A 130 -2.79 4.32 -23.12
N GLY A 131 -3.12 3.04 -22.95
CA GLY A 131 -3.37 2.14 -24.07
C GLY A 131 -4.58 2.56 -24.92
N LEU A 132 -5.67 3.01 -24.28
CA LEU A 132 -6.85 3.54 -24.98
C LEU A 132 -6.53 4.83 -25.76
N ILE A 133 -5.74 5.75 -25.17
CA ILE A 133 -5.27 6.95 -25.89
C ILE A 133 -4.44 6.55 -27.11
N GLY A 134 -3.50 5.62 -26.95
CA GLY A 134 -2.68 5.11 -28.05
C GLY A 134 -3.54 4.56 -29.20
N GLN A 135 -4.56 3.77 -28.87
CA GLN A 135 -5.52 3.26 -29.85
C GLN A 135 -6.29 4.39 -30.53
N GLY A 136 -6.79 5.37 -29.78
CA GLY A 136 -7.50 6.53 -30.32
C GLY A 136 -6.65 7.33 -31.31
N VAL A 137 -5.37 7.56 -31.00
CA VAL A 137 -4.42 8.24 -31.89
C VAL A 137 -4.20 7.44 -33.17
N VAL A 138 -3.99 6.13 -33.07
CA VAL A 138 -3.82 5.26 -34.26
C VAL A 138 -5.05 5.30 -35.17
N ASN A 139 -6.26 5.30 -34.58
CA ASN A 139 -7.50 5.34 -35.33
C ASN A 139 -7.70 6.69 -36.05
N LEU A 140 -7.38 7.81 -35.39
CA LEU A 140 -7.43 9.14 -36.00
C LEU A 140 -6.45 9.26 -37.19
N VAL A 141 -5.25 8.69 -37.08
CA VAL A 141 -4.27 8.69 -38.19
C VAL A 141 -4.76 7.82 -39.34
N ARG A 142 -5.37 6.64 -39.07
CA ARG A 142 -5.92 5.76 -40.11
C ARG A 142 -7.08 6.40 -40.89
N GLN A 143 -7.90 7.20 -40.23
CA GLN A 143 -9.07 7.84 -40.85
C GLN A 143 -8.74 9.09 -41.67
N ASN A 144 -7.52 9.63 -41.58
CA ASN A 144 -7.07 10.79 -42.37
C ASN A 144 -6.19 10.37 -43.56
N PRO A 145 -6.75 10.23 -44.78
CA PRO A 145 -5.98 9.88 -45.98
C PRO A 145 -4.99 10.97 -46.42
N SER A 146 -5.06 12.20 -45.90
CA SER A 146 -4.18 13.33 -46.25
C SER A 146 -2.83 13.34 -45.51
N LEU A 147 -2.57 12.36 -44.64
CA LEU A 147 -1.32 12.20 -43.88
C LEU A 147 -0.42 11.08 -44.44
N LYS A 148 -0.74 10.54 -45.63
CA LYS A 148 0.10 9.60 -46.37
C LYS A 148 0.96 10.28 -47.41
#